data_AF-A0A8T9C1T5-F1
#
_entry.id   AF-A0A8T9C1T5-F1
#
_cell.length_a   1.000
_cell.length_b   1.000
_cell.length_c   1.000
_cell.angle_alpha   90.00
_cell.angle_beta   90.00
_cell.angle_gamma   90.00
#
_symmetry.space_group_name_H-M   'P 1'
#
loop_
_entity.id
_entity.type
_entity.pdbx_description
1 polymer ?
#
loop_
_entity_poly.entity_id
_entity_poly.type
_entity_poly.pdbx_seq_one_letter_code
_entity_poly.pdbx_strand_id
1 'polypeptide(L)'
;MQFSSLFLSAVLATAVVAKGGNKTSTKAVTDKSLCKEMAALTKIVSLAANTTKLADKTDNNATKIAEIQAKASDASTQLSTMSTNTTLVSTCATIDAAQKTESECKDMKSLQSLVSLAANTTKLSAKTDNNATKMAAITAKAAKAQTKLDAMTSNTTLTDACATIQTAKDAKTGTKAAAASASSAAASASSTATSAGTMLDAKTGLISTIVLVAAGMMML
;
A
#
# COMPACT_ATOMS: atom_id res chain seq x y z
N MET A 1 0.00 38.80 7.49
CA MET A 1 -1.38 38.30 7.45
C MET A 1 -2.01 38.77 6.15
N GLN A 2 -2.72 37.87 5.44
CA GLN A 2 -3.42 38.08 4.14
C GLN A 2 -2.60 37.93 2.85
N PHE A 3 -2.09 36.72 2.58
CA PHE A 3 -1.93 36.22 1.20
C PHE A 3 -2.50 34.80 1.00
N SER A 4 -3.23 34.27 1.99
CA SER A 4 -3.60 32.85 2.08
C SER A 4 -4.87 32.44 1.33
N SER A 5 -5.51 33.34 0.56
CA SER A 5 -6.85 33.07 0.01
C SER A 5 -6.95 33.09 -1.52
N LEU A 6 -5.86 33.30 -2.26
CA LEU A 6 -5.93 33.44 -3.73
C LEU A 6 -5.37 32.26 -4.55
N PHE A 7 -4.79 31.24 -3.92
CA PHE A 7 -4.31 30.05 -4.64
C PHE A 7 -5.23 28.83 -4.56
N LEU A 8 -6.37 28.93 -3.86
CA LEU A 8 -7.29 27.81 -3.65
C LEU A 8 -8.28 27.55 -4.82
N SER A 9 -8.15 28.28 -5.94
CA SER A 9 -9.09 28.19 -7.07
C SER A 9 -8.48 27.68 -8.39
N ALA A 10 -7.20 27.27 -8.42
CA ALA A 10 -6.49 27.00 -9.68
C ALA A 10 -6.08 25.54 -9.94
N VAL A 11 -6.53 24.54 -9.18
CA VAL A 11 -6.07 23.13 -9.34
C VAL A 11 -7.21 22.11 -9.57
N LEU A 12 -8.40 22.54 -10.03
CA LEU A 12 -9.53 21.60 -10.25
C LEU A 12 -10.16 21.61 -11.65
N ALA A 13 -9.47 22.11 -12.69
CA ALA A 13 -9.98 21.99 -14.05
C ALA A 13 -8.87 21.83 -15.11
N THR A 14 -8.29 20.64 -15.21
CA THR A 14 -7.73 20.15 -16.48
C THR A 14 -8.62 19.04 -17.02
N ALA A 15 -9.75 19.43 -17.61
CA ALA A 15 -10.44 18.59 -18.57
C ALA A 15 -9.56 18.52 -19.82
N VAL A 16 -8.75 17.47 -19.96
CA VAL A 16 -8.07 17.16 -21.22
C VAL A 16 -9.01 16.30 -22.04
N VAL A 17 -9.71 16.93 -22.99
CA VAL A 17 -10.22 16.25 -24.18
C VAL A 17 -9.00 15.94 -25.05
N ALA A 18 -8.63 14.66 -25.16
CA ALA A 18 -7.72 14.18 -26.19
C ALA A 18 -8.23 12.85 -26.75
N LYS A 19 -8.90 12.96 -27.89
CA LYS A 19 -9.17 11.88 -28.84
C LYS A 19 -7.86 11.54 -29.54
N GLY A 20 -7.46 10.27 -29.54
CA GLY A 20 -6.38 9.74 -30.39
C GLY A 20 -5.31 8.97 -29.62
N GLY A 21 -5.18 7.68 -29.93
CA GLY A 21 -4.43 6.73 -29.13
C GLY A 21 -2.92 6.97 -29.11
N ASN A 22 -2.36 7.05 -27.90
CA ASN A 22 -1.04 6.48 -27.59
C ASN A 22 -0.98 6.20 -26.08
N LYS A 23 -0.37 5.07 -25.71
CA LYS A 23 -0.36 4.53 -24.35
C LYS A 23 0.55 5.33 -23.40
N THR A 24 0.10 6.51 -22.96
CA THR A 24 0.68 7.19 -21.79
C THR A 24 -0.39 7.20 -20.71
N SER A 25 -0.32 6.22 -19.80
CA SER A 25 -1.19 6.21 -18.62
C SER A 25 -0.81 7.38 -17.72
N THR A 26 -1.49 8.52 -17.90
CA THR A 26 -1.53 9.61 -16.92
C THR A 26 -2.15 9.03 -15.64
N LYS A 27 -1.31 8.48 -14.75
CA LYS A 27 -1.79 8.00 -13.45
C LYS A 27 -2.36 9.23 -12.74
N ALA A 28 -3.63 9.15 -12.33
CA ALA A 28 -4.22 10.16 -11.47
C ALA A 28 -3.30 10.37 -10.26
N VAL A 29 -2.96 11.64 -9.99
CA VAL A 29 -2.26 12.00 -8.76
C VAL A 29 -3.23 11.72 -7.61
N THR A 30 -2.89 10.74 -6.78
CA THR A 30 -3.65 10.35 -5.59
C THR A 30 -2.88 10.78 -4.35
N ASP A 31 -3.56 10.95 -3.22
CA ASP A 31 -2.88 11.19 -1.94
C ASP A 31 -1.75 10.17 -1.70
N LYS A 32 -2.00 8.91 -2.06
CA LYS A 32 -0.98 7.84 -1.97
C LYS A 32 0.27 8.09 -2.82
N SER A 33 0.15 8.67 -4.02
CA SER A 33 1.32 9.00 -4.84
C SER A 33 2.07 10.21 -4.31
N LEU A 34 1.36 11.23 -3.80
CA LEU A 34 1.98 12.39 -3.14
C LEU A 34 2.72 11.97 -1.86
N CYS A 35 2.12 11.12 -1.04
CA CYS A 35 2.76 10.62 0.18
C CYS A 35 3.99 9.76 -0.13
N LYS A 36 3.95 8.96 -1.21
CA LYS A 36 5.14 8.23 -1.67
C LYS A 36 6.26 9.17 -2.10
N GLU A 37 5.93 10.26 -2.77
CA GLU A 37 6.89 11.27 -3.18
C GLU A 37 7.51 11.94 -1.94
N MET A 38 6.69 12.40 -0.99
CA MET A 38 7.17 12.95 0.29
C MET A 38 8.09 11.96 1.03
N ALA A 39 7.71 10.68 1.11
CA ALA A 39 8.53 9.66 1.77
C ALA A 39 9.86 9.40 1.02
N ALA A 40 9.86 9.47 -0.31
CA ALA A 40 11.06 9.32 -1.13
C ALA A 40 12.02 10.50 -0.93
N LEU A 41 11.50 11.73 -0.97
CA LEU A 41 12.28 12.94 -0.69
C LEU A 41 12.86 12.90 0.73
N THR A 42 12.06 12.47 1.71
CA THR A 42 12.50 12.33 3.12
C THR A 42 13.65 11.33 3.24
N LYS A 43 13.62 10.23 2.49
CA LYS A 43 14.72 9.26 2.46
C LYS A 43 16.00 9.84 1.85
N ILE A 44 15.90 10.64 0.80
CA ILE A 44 17.07 11.28 0.17
C ILE A 44 17.73 12.24 1.16
N VAL A 45 16.94 13.09 1.81
CA VAL A 45 17.42 14.02 2.84
C VAL A 45 18.05 13.27 4.02
N SER A 46 17.38 12.23 4.52
CA SER A 46 17.89 11.41 5.63
C SER A 46 19.18 10.67 5.27
N LEU A 47 19.30 10.16 4.04
CA LEU A 47 20.51 9.51 3.56
C LEU A 47 21.67 10.51 3.46
N ALA A 48 21.42 11.70 2.89
CA ALA A 48 22.44 12.73 2.75
C ALA A 48 22.94 13.27 4.11
N ALA A 49 22.05 13.34 5.11
CA ALA A 49 22.39 13.76 6.47
C ALA A 49 23.22 12.70 7.25
N ASN A 50 23.22 11.44 6.82
CA ASN A 50 24.02 10.39 7.45
C ASN A 50 25.29 10.12 6.64
N THR A 51 26.35 10.87 6.96
CA THR A 51 27.61 10.85 6.21
C THR A 51 28.23 9.45 6.12
N THR A 52 28.16 8.64 7.17
CA THR A 52 28.66 7.25 7.16
C THR A 52 27.86 6.37 6.19
N LYS A 53 26.54 6.31 6.33
CA LYS A 53 25.69 5.51 5.43
C LYS A 53 25.78 5.99 3.99
N LEU A 54 25.93 7.29 3.77
CA LEU A 54 26.12 7.88 2.46
C LEU A 54 27.45 7.43 1.85
N ALA A 55 28.55 7.50 2.60
CA ALA A 55 29.86 7.06 2.17
C ALA A 55 29.86 5.56 1.85
N ASP A 56 29.25 4.73 2.70
CA ASP A 56 29.10 3.29 2.46
C ASP A 56 28.28 3.00 1.19
N LYS A 57 27.20 3.77 0.96
CA LYS A 57 26.32 3.58 -0.20
C LYS A 57 26.95 4.03 -1.52
N THR A 58 27.94 4.92 -1.44
CA THR A 58 28.62 5.51 -2.59
C THR A 58 30.03 4.98 -2.79
N ASP A 59 30.47 4.02 -1.98
CA ASP A 59 31.84 3.50 -1.97
C ASP A 59 32.88 4.63 -1.80
N ASN A 60 32.58 5.60 -0.95
CA ASN A 60 33.37 6.83 -0.75
C ASN A 60 33.62 7.64 -2.03
N ASN A 61 32.80 7.47 -3.07
CA ASN A 61 32.93 8.23 -4.31
C ASN A 61 32.45 9.67 -4.11
N ALA A 62 33.39 10.61 -4.07
CA ALA A 62 33.12 12.03 -3.83
C ALA A 62 32.09 12.63 -4.80
N THR A 63 32.11 12.26 -6.09
CA THR A 63 31.15 12.76 -7.09
C THR A 63 29.74 12.29 -6.78
N LYS A 64 29.56 11.00 -6.46
CA LYS A 64 28.24 10.46 -6.08
C LYS A 64 27.73 11.05 -4.77
N ILE A 65 28.61 11.29 -3.81
CA ILE A 65 28.27 11.97 -2.55
C ILE A 65 27.76 13.38 -2.84
N ALA A 66 28.47 14.15 -3.65
CA ALA A 66 28.07 15.50 -4.04
C ALA A 66 26.73 15.52 -4.81
N GLU A 67 26.52 14.57 -5.73
CA GLU A 67 25.24 14.43 -6.44
C GLU A 67 24.07 14.13 -5.50
N ILE A 68 24.26 13.25 -4.50
CA ILE A 68 23.21 12.93 -3.54
C ILE A 68 22.94 14.11 -2.60
N GLN A 69 23.99 14.85 -2.20
CA GLN A 69 23.83 16.07 -1.41
C GLN A 69 23.07 17.15 -2.19
N ALA A 70 23.37 17.35 -3.47
CA ALA A 70 22.63 18.28 -4.33
C ALA A 70 21.15 17.87 -4.46
N LYS A 71 20.89 16.58 -4.73
CA LYS A 71 19.53 16.04 -4.77
C LYS A 71 18.80 16.17 -3.43
N ALA A 72 19.53 16.07 -2.31
CA ALA A 72 18.96 16.28 -0.99
C ALA A 72 18.59 17.74 -0.73
N SER A 73 19.37 18.70 -1.22
CA SER A 73 19.01 20.12 -1.19
C SER A 73 17.73 20.39 -1.98
N ASP A 74 17.61 19.87 -3.20
CA ASP A 74 16.39 19.98 -4.01
C ASP A 74 15.20 19.29 -3.34
N ALA A 75 15.43 18.10 -2.79
CA ALA A 75 14.41 17.35 -2.07
C ALA A 75 13.94 18.06 -0.79
N SER A 76 14.84 18.77 -0.10
CA SER A 76 14.51 19.56 1.09
C SER A 76 13.60 20.74 0.73
N THR A 77 13.86 21.43 -0.37
CA THR A 77 13.01 22.52 -0.87
C THR A 77 11.62 22.01 -1.27
N GLN A 78 11.57 20.89 -1.99
CA GLN A 78 10.31 20.25 -2.37
C GLN A 78 9.54 19.77 -1.13
N LEU A 79 10.20 19.15 -0.16
CA LEU A 79 9.59 18.77 1.11
C LEU A 79 9.03 19.96 1.87
N SER A 80 9.76 21.08 1.94
CA SER A 80 9.28 22.29 2.59
C SER A 80 8.00 22.79 1.93
N THR A 81 7.98 22.80 0.59
CA THR A 81 6.80 23.18 -0.19
C THR A 81 5.62 22.25 0.06
N MET A 82 5.82 20.93 -0.02
CA MET A 82 4.76 19.94 0.24
C MET A 82 4.26 19.98 1.69
N SER A 83 5.14 20.30 2.65
CA SER A 83 4.82 20.36 4.07
C SER A 83 4.00 21.58 4.47
N THR A 84 3.89 22.59 3.60
CA THR A 84 3.00 23.74 3.83
C THR A 84 1.52 23.33 3.85
N ASN A 85 1.17 22.24 3.18
CA ASN A 85 -0.17 21.67 3.23
C ASN A 85 -0.28 20.70 4.42
N THR A 86 -0.70 21.22 5.57
CA THR A 86 -0.80 20.44 6.82
C THR A 86 -1.78 19.27 6.71
N THR A 87 -2.85 19.40 5.93
CA THR A 87 -3.78 18.30 5.64
C THR A 87 -3.09 17.18 4.89
N LEU A 88 -2.30 17.49 3.86
CA LEU A 88 -1.51 16.50 3.12
C LEU A 88 -0.53 15.78 4.05
N VAL A 89 0.21 16.52 4.88
CA VAL A 89 1.16 15.94 5.85
C VAL A 89 0.46 14.97 6.79
N SER A 90 -0.69 15.36 7.36
CA SER A 90 -1.47 14.50 8.25
C SER A 90 -1.97 13.25 7.54
N THR A 91 -2.52 13.39 6.33
CA THR A 91 -2.97 12.26 5.52
C THR A 91 -1.82 11.31 5.20
N CYS A 92 -0.64 11.85 4.86
CA CYS A 92 0.54 11.04 4.59
C CYS A 92 1.07 10.31 5.82
N ALA A 93 1.04 10.93 7.00
CA ALA A 93 1.41 10.25 8.23
C ALA A 93 0.50 9.03 8.50
N THR A 94 -0.81 9.16 8.29
CA THR A 94 -1.75 8.04 8.44
C THR A 94 -1.53 6.95 7.38
N ILE A 95 -1.33 7.34 6.12
CA ILE A 95 -1.07 6.41 5.01
C ILE A 95 0.25 5.67 5.23
N ASP A 96 1.30 6.34 5.68
CA ASP A 96 2.61 5.75 5.94
C ASP A 96 2.57 4.80 7.13
N ALA A 97 1.86 5.16 8.20
CA ALA A 97 1.61 4.26 9.32
C ALA A 97 0.90 2.97 8.85
N ALA A 98 -0.18 3.10 8.07
CA ALA A 98 -0.91 1.95 7.53
C ALA A 98 -0.04 1.09 6.59
N GLN A 99 0.76 1.72 5.71
CA GLN A 99 1.68 1.00 4.82
C GLN A 99 2.81 0.31 5.58
N LYS A 100 3.32 0.93 6.66
CA LYS A 100 4.33 0.34 7.54
C LYS A 100 3.77 -0.91 8.21
N THR A 101 2.60 -0.82 8.82
CA THR A 101 1.92 -1.99 9.40
C THR A 101 1.70 -3.07 8.35
N GLU A 102 1.22 -2.74 7.14
CA GLU A 102 1.03 -3.73 6.09
C GLU A 102 2.35 -4.42 5.67
N SER A 103 3.46 -3.66 5.65
CA SER A 103 4.79 -4.20 5.36
C SER A 103 5.27 -5.12 6.48
N GLU A 104 5.10 -4.73 7.73
CA GLU A 104 5.46 -5.54 8.90
C GLU A 104 4.68 -6.86 8.91
N CYS A 105 3.39 -6.84 8.55
CA CYS A 105 2.61 -8.07 8.41
C CYS A 105 3.10 -8.98 7.28
N LYS A 106 3.53 -8.41 6.15
CA LYS A 106 4.14 -9.18 5.05
C LYS A 106 5.48 -9.78 5.46
N ASP A 107 6.27 -9.03 6.20
CA ASP A 107 7.54 -9.51 6.75
C ASP A 107 7.29 -10.67 7.71
N MET A 108 6.35 -10.54 8.66
CA MET A 108 5.96 -11.65 9.55
C MET A 108 5.57 -12.91 8.77
N LYS A 109 4.71 -12.78 7.75
CA LYS A 109 4.28 -13.91 6.91
C LYS A 109 5.46 -14.55 6.14
N SER A 110 6.38 -13.73 5.66
CA SER A 110 7.57 -14.19 4.95
C SER A 110 8.54 -14.92 5.89
N LEU A 111 8.74 -14.41 7.10
CA LEU A 111 9.54 -15.05 8.15
C LEU A 111 8.91 -16.39 8.55
N GLN A 112 7.59 -16.44 8.78
CA GLN A 112 6.86 -17.68 9.09
C GLN A 112 7.02 -18.73 7.98
N SER A 113 6.95 -18.30 6.72
CA SER A 113 7.14 -19.19 5.57
C SER A 113 8.58 -19.73 5.49
N LEU A 114 9.57 -18.91 5.84
CA LEU A 114 10.98 -19.30 5.84
C LEU A 114 11.27 -20.31 6.97
N VAL A 115 10.73 -20.07 8.17
CA VAL A 115 10.79 -21.03 9.28
C VAL A 115 10.12 -22.35 8.90
N SER A 116 8.91 -22.29 8.34
CA SER A 116 8.15 -23.48 7.92
C SER A 116 8.87 -24.27 6.82
N LEU A 117 9.55 -23.58 5.88
CA LEU A 117 10.37 -24.22 4.86
C LEU A 117 11.56 -24.94 5.48
N ALA A 118 12.26 -24.31 6.43
CA ALA A 118 13.41 -24.92 7.08
C ALA A 118 13.04 -26.11 7.98
N ALA A 119 11.86 -26.07 8.62
CA ALA A 119 11.33 -27.17 9.42
C ALA A 119 10.85 -28.37 8.57
N ASN A 120 10.59 -28.18 7.28
CA ASN A 120 10.17 -29.25 6.38
C ASN A 120 11.35 -29.75 5.55
N THR A 121 12.03 -30.79 6.07
CA THR A 121 13.24 -31.36 5.45
C THR A 121 13.04 -31.74 3.98
N THR A 122 11.89 -32.31 3.61
CA THR A 122 11.57 -32.71 2.23
C THR A 122 11.45 -31.49 1.31
N LYS A 123 10.71 -30.45 1.70
CA LYS A 123 10.59 -29.21 0.93
C LYS A 123 11.91 -28.45 0.86
N LEU A 124 12.68 -28.45 1.95
CA LEU A 124 13.99 -27.81 2.00
C LEU A 124 14.98 -28.51 1.06
N SER A 125 15.05 -29.83 1.13
CA SER A 125 15.86 -30.67 0.23
C SER A 125 15.47 -30.44 -1.24
N ALA A 126 14.18 -30.45 -1.57
CA ALA A 126 13.69 -30.17 -2.91
C ALA A 126 14.01 -28.73 -3.38
N LYS A 127 13.93 -27.74 -2.49
CA LYS A 127 14.24 -26.33 -2.78
C LYS A 127 15.74 -26.08 -3.01
N THR A 128 16.58 -26.95 -2.46
CA THR A 128 18.04 -26.79 -2.45
C THR A 128 18.76 -27.82 -3.31
N ASP A 129 18.03 -28.69 -4.02
CA ASP A 129 18.56 -29.80 -4.80
C ASP A 129 19.49 -30.71 -3.96
N ASN A 130 19.10 -30.96 -2.70
CA ASN A 130 19.91 -31.68 -1.70
C ASN A 130 21.30 -31.07 -1.44
N ASN A 131 21.52 -29.80 -1.77
CA ASN A 131 22.79 -29.13 -1.50
C ASN A 131 22.92 -28.77 -0.01
N ALA A 132 23.78 -29.49 0.71
CA ALA A 132 23.99 -29.33 2.15
C ALA A 132 24.34 -27.88 2.57
N THR A 133 25.15 -27.16 1.79
CA THR A 133 25.53 -25.77 2.09
C THR A 133 24.32 -24.83 1.98
N LYS A 134 23.48 -25.01 0.95
CA LYS A 134 22.25 -24.22 0.80
C LYS A 134 21.23 -24.54 1.89
N MET A 135 21.10 -25.82 2.28
CA MET A 135 20.25 -26.23 3.39
C MET A 135 20.69 -25.58 4.69
N ALA A 136 21.98 -25.66 5.03
CA ALA A 136 22.54 -25.02 6.23
C ALA A 136 22.35 -23.50 6.22
N ALA A 137 22.54 -22.84 5.07
CA ALA A 137 22.32 -21.40 4.94
C ALA A 137 20.85 -21.00 5.15
N ILE A 138 19.89 -21.80 4.68
CA ILE A 138 18.46 -21.56 4.91
C ILE A 138 18.10 -21.82 6.38
N THR A 139 18.61 -22.88 6.99
CA THR A 139 18.39 -23.17 8.42
C THR A 139 18.96 -22.06 9.31
N ALA A 140 20.15 -21.53 8.99
CA ALA A 140 20.72 -20.41 9.71
C ALA A 140 19.89 -19.12 9.54
N LYS A 141 19.35 -18.87 8.34
CA LYS A 141 18.41 -17.78 8.09
C LYS A 141 17.09 -18.01 8.84
N ALA A 142 16.63 -19.24 8.97
CA ALA A 142 15.42 -19.60 9.69
C ALA A 142 15.55 -19.38 11.19
N ALA A 143 16.71 -19.70 11.79
CA ALA A 143 16.97 -19.38 13.19
C ALA A 143 16.89 -17.87 13.45
N LYS A 144 17.53 -17.05 12.61
CA LYS A 144 17.43 -15.57 12.70
C LYS A 144 16.00 -15.07 12.44
N ALA A 145 15.31 -15.69 11.50
CA ALA A 145 13.93 -15.36 11.18
C ALA A 145 13.01 -15.67 12.36
N GLN A 146 13.22 -16.80 13.05
CA GLN A 146 12.48 -17.17 14.25
C GLN A 146 12.63 -16.12 15.34
N THR A 147 13.86 -15.72 15.68
CA THR A 147 14.09 -14.66 16.68
C THR A 147 13.39 -13.35 16.31
N LYS A 148 13.46 -12.94 15.04
CA LYS A 148 12.76 -11.73 14.57
C LYS A 148 11.24 -11.89 14.62
N LEU A 149 10.73 -13.06 14.28
CA LEU A 149 9.31 -13.40 14.30
C LEU A 149 8.78 -13.41 15.72
N ASP A 150 9.51 -13.96 16.69
CA ASP A 150 9.17 -13.94 18.12
C ASP A 150 9.08 -12.49 18.63
N ALA A 151 10.08 -11.66 18.28
CA ALA A 151 10.07 -10.24 18.62
C ALA A 151 8.87 -9.50 18.00
N MET A 152 8.52 -9.77 16.73
CA MET A 152 7.35 -9.16 16.09
C MET A 152 6.03 -9.67 16.68
N THR A 153 5.97 -10.95 17.05
CA THR A 153 4.76 -11.59 17.59
C THR A 153 4.50 -11.21 19.05
N SER A 154 5.53 -10.82 19.80
CA SER A 154 5.36 -10.25 21.15
C SER A 154 4.64 -8.89 21.15
N ASN A 155 4.55 -8.21 20.00
CA ASN A 155 3.79 -6.98 19.86
C ASN A 155 2.33 -7.31 19.49
N THR A 156 1.47 -7.38 20.51
CA THR A 156 0.06 -7.76 20.34
C THR A 156 -0.71 -6.80 19.42
N THR A 157 -0.44 -5.50 19.50
CA THR A 157 -1.04 -4.51 18.61
C THR A 157 -0.70 -4.78 17.14
N LEU A 158 0.55 -5.14 16.85
CA LEU A 158 0.96 -5.51 15.51
C LEU A 158 0.29 -6.81 15.05
N THR A 159 0.24 -7.85 15.90
CA THR A 159 -0.41 -9.12 15.54
C THR A 159 -1.90 -8.95 15.25
N ASP A 160 -2.61 -8.14 16.05
CA ASP A 160 -4.03 -7.87 15.88
C ASP A 160 -4.31 -7.05 14.62
N ALA A 161 -3.47 -6.05 14.35
CA ALA A 161 -3.54 -5.29 13.11
C ALA A 161 -3.29 -6.19 11.89
N CYS A 162 -2.32 -7.11 11.98
CA CYS A 162 -2.03 -8.07 10.91
C CYS A 162 -3.18 -9.06 10.66
N ALA A 163 -3.81 -9.56 11.73
CA ALA A 163 -5.00 -10.41 11.62
C ALA A 163 -6.15 -9.65 10.91
N THR A 164 -6.40 -8.40 11.32
CA THR A 164 -7.41 -7.53 10.71
C THR A 164 -7.14 -7.29 9.22
N ILE A 165 -5.89 -6.97 8.87
CA ILE A 165 -5.48 -6.75 7.47
C ILE A 165 -5.62 -8.03 6.64
N GLN A 166 -5.31 -9.19 7.21
CA GLN A 166 -5.44 -10.48 6.55
C GLN A 166 -6.93 -10.78 6.26
N THR A 167 -7.81 -10.64 7.25
CA THR A 167 -9.27 -10.81 7.09
C THR A 167 -9.85 -9.85 6.04
N ALA A 168 -9.42 -8.58 6.04
CA ALA A 168 -9.86 -7.59 5.05
C ALA A 168 -9.40 -7.94 3.62
N LYS A 169 -8.22 -8.55 3.45
CA LYS A 169 -7.73 -9.04 2.15
C LYS A 169 -8.53 -10.24 1.68
N ASP A 170 -8.82 -11.17 2.57
CA ASP A 170 -9.54 -12.39 2.25
C ASP A 170 -11.00 -12.09 1.84
N ALA A 171 -11.63 -11.09 2.50
CA ALA A 171 -12.94 -10.56 2.11
C ALA A 171 -12.95 -9.92 0.71
N LYS A 172 -11.89 -9.18 0.33
CA LYS A 172 -11.77 -8.60 -1.02
C LYS A 172 -11.59 -9.64 -2.12
N THR A 173 -10.97 -10.78 -1.83
CA THR A 173 -10.87 -11.90 -2.79
C THR A 173 -12.18 -12.66 -2.95
N GLY A 174 -13.04 -12.73 -1.91
CA GLY A 174 -14.37 -13.33 -2.00
C GLY A 174 -15.33 -12.59 -2.94
N THR A 175 -15.26 -11.25 -2.99
CA THR A 175 -16.10 -10.44 -3.88
C THR A 175 -15.71 -10.57 -5.36
N LYS A 176 -14.45 -10.92 -5.66
CA LYS A 176 -13.98 -11.10 -7.05
C LYS A 176 -14.46 -12.43 -7.66
N ALA A 177 -14.76 -13.43 -6.84
CA ALA A 177 -15.40 -14.68 -7.28
C ALA A 177 -16.90 -14.50 -7.56
N ALA A 178 -17.61 -13.68 -6.76
CA ALA A 178 -19.03 -13.41 -6.98
C ALA A 178 -19.31 -12.61 -8.28
N ALA A 179 -18.40 -11.72 -8.69
CA ALA A 179 -18.54 -10.99 -9.95
C ALA A 179 -18.28 -11.86 -11.21
N ALA A 180 -17.55 -12.98 -11.08
CA ALA A 180 -17.32 -13.90 -12.18
C ALA A 180 -18.48 -14.88 -12.41
N SER A 181 -19.26 -15.19 -11.38
CA SER A 181 -20.43 -16.09 -11.48
C SER A 181 -21.72 -15.41 -11.97
N ALA A 182 -21.74 -14.09 -12.13
CA ALA A 182 -22.90 -13.35 -12.65
C ALA A 182 -22.93 -13.23 -14.19
N SER A 183 -21.86 -13.65 -14.91
CA SER A 183 -21.82 -13.60 -16.38
C SER A 183 -22.20 -14.91 -17.08
N SER A 184 -22.53 -15.98 -16.34
CA SER A 184 -22.89 -17.30 -16.92
C SER A 184 -24.32 -17.74 -16.63
N ALA A 185 -25.13 -16.96 -15.90
CA ALA A 185 -26.53 -17.28 -15.59
C ALA A 185 -27.57 -16.57 -16.48
N ALA A 186 -27.14 -15.82 -17.50
CA ALA A 186 -28.02 -15.15 -18.46
C ALA A 186 -28.02 -15.85 -19.83
N ALA A 187 -28.12 -17.18 -19.86
CA ALA A 187 -28.26 -17.93 -21.11
C ALA A 187 -28.98 -19.27 -20.93
N SER A 188 -30.07 -19.33 -20.17
CA SER A 188 -30.96 -20.52 -20.14
C SER A 188 -32.31 -20.17 -19.49
N ALA A 189 -33.13 -19.36 -20.17
CA ALA A 189 -34.58 -19.29 -19.91
C ALA A 189 -35.27 -18.57 -21.06
N SER A 190 -35.36 -19.22 -22.22
CA SER A 190 -36.21 -18.79 -23.32
C SER A 190 -37.07 -19.97 -23.76
N SER A 191 -38.29 -20.02 -23.24
CA SER A 191 -39.43 -20.65 -23.89
C SER A 191 -40.71 -20.29 -23.14
N THR A 192 -41.56 -19.50 -23.82
CA THR A 192 -43.04 -19.52 -23.74
C THR A 192 -43.65 -19.03 -22.41
N ALA A 193 -44.45 -17.96 -22.30
CA ALA A 193 -45.53 -17.51 -23.17
C ALA A 193 -45.91 -16.03 -22.91
N THR A 194 -46.29 -15.36 -24.00
CA THR A 194 -47.28 -14.28 -24.21
C THR A 194 -48.21 -14.02 -23.00
N SER A 195 -48.43 -12.80 -22.51
CA SER A 195 -49.22 -11.75 -23.17
C SER A 195 -49.25 -10.43 -22.38
N ALA A 196 -49.34 -9.33 -23.14
CA ALA A 196 -50.01 -8.06 -22.79
C ALA A 196 -49.36 -7.12 -21.75
N GLY A 197 -48.53 -6.21 -22.27
CA GLY A 197 -48.78 -4.77 -22.15
C GLY A 197 -48.54 -4.10 -20.80
N THR A 198 -47.32 -3.60 -20.58
CA THR A 198 -47.04 -2.26 -20.02
C THR A 198 -45.53 -2.04 -20.14
N MET A 199 -45.12 -1.04 -20.90
CA MET A 199 -43.72 -0.60 -20.96
C MET A 199 -43.66 0.91 -20.85
N LEU A 200 -42.55 1.32 -20.24
CA LEU A 200 -41.95 2.64 -20.15
C LEU A 200 -42.52 3.55 -19.07
N ASP A 201 -41.73 4.29 -18.30
CA ASP A 201 -40.30 4.28 -17.97
C ASP A 201 -40.22 5.45 -16.96
N ALA A 202 -39.88 5.20 -15.69
CA ALA A 202 -39.68 6.29 -14.74
C ALA A 202 -38.73 5.84 -13.63
N LYS A 203 -37.44 6.04 -13.89
CA LYS A 203 -36.36 5.86 -12.93
C LYS A 203 -36.24 7.10 -12.03
N THR A 204 -37.13 7.22 -11.05
CA THR A 204 -36.93 7.97 -9.79
C THR A 204 -36.20 7.03 -8.81
N GLY A 205 -35.10 7.33 -8.14
CA GLY A 205 -34.81 8.45 -7.24
C GLY A 205 -34.45 7.88 -5.85
N LEU A 206 -33.74 8.66 -5.02
CA LEU A 206 -33.38 8.45 -3.58
C LEU A 206 -32.17 7.52 -3.30
N ILE A 207 -30.99 8.01 -2.90
CA ILE A 207 -30.61 8.73 -1.66
C ILE A 207 -31.14 8.03 -0.40
N SER A 208 -30.25 7.37 0.35
CA SER A 208 -30.40 7.24 1.81
C SER A 208 -29.06 6.95 2.52
N THR A 209 -28.61 7.96 3.25
CA THR A 209 -27.97 7.98 4.58
C THR A 209 -28.10 6.73 5.47
N ILE A 210 -27.14 6.59 6.42
CA ILE A 210 -27.21 5.97 7.79
C ILE A 210 -25.91 5.15 8.06
N VAL A 211 -25.18 5.18 9.18
CA VAL A 211 -25.25 5.88 10.48
C VAL A 211 -23.89 5.73 11.19
N LEU A 212 -23.56 6.75 11.99
CA LEU A 212 -22.51 6.83 12.99
C LEU A 212 -22.81 5.88 14.18
N VAL A 213 -21.89 5.00 14.57
CA VAL A 213 -21.97 4.34 15.89
C VAL A 213 -20.70 4.64 16.67
N ALA A 214 -20.83 5.61 17.57
CA ALA A 214 -20.00 5.74 18.75
C ALA A 214 -20.55 4.81 19.83
N ALA A 215 -19.68 4.01 20.45
CA ALA A 215 -19.96 3.35 21.72
C ALA A 215 -18.67 3.38 22.55
N GLY A 216 -18.68 4.25 23.56
CA GLY A 216 -17.68 4.27 24.62
C GLY A 216 -18.00 3.22 25.68
N MET A 217 -16.94 2.75 26.35
CA MET A 217 -17.03 2.15 27.67
C MET A 217 -16.18 2.97 28.65
N MET A 218 -16.81 3.26 29.78
CA MET A 218 -16.39 4.14 30.86
C MET A 218 -15.24 3.57 31.71
N MET A 219 -14.47 4.48 32.30
CA MET A 219 -13.84 4.30 33.61
C MET A 219 -14.66 5.08 34.66
N LEU A 220 -15.21 4.37 35.64
CA LEU A 220 -15.28 4.71 37.06
C LEU A 220 -15.84 3.52 37.84
#